data_AF-A0A9J6H873-F1
#
_entry.id   AF-A0A9J6H873-F1
#
_cell.length_a   1.000
_cell.length_b   1.000
_cell.length_c   1.000
_cell.angle_alpha   90.00
_cell.angle_beta   90.00
_cell.angle_gamma   90.00
#
_symmetry.space_group_name_H-M   'P 1'
#
loop_
_entity.id
_entity.type
_entity.pdbx_description
1 polymer ?
#
loop_
_entity_poly.entity_id
_entity_poly.type
_entity_poly.pdbx_seq_one_letter_code
_entity_poly.pdbx_strand_id
1 'polypeptide(L)'
;MSFFSKTRIVDIVYPHPADDSRPLFYVVDPVHLLKCVMNNWLNQKNPGTCIFFPEFPGTSSLVQVNGASFKALRDLHASEQHSVSKFGYGLSYKALHPSNIERQNVKLVLKVFSSFVVEALKIHGNELSLNYAIGTAQFIDLILTWWQLSM
;
A
#
# COMPACT_ATOMS: atom_id res chain seq x y z
N MET A 1 6.73 43.99 13.82
CA MET A 1 5.54 43.12 13.62
C MET A 1 6.01 41.87 12.92
N SER A 2 5.83 40.68 13.50
CA SER A 2 6.39 39.45 12.92
C SER A 2 5.50 38.94 11.78
N PHE A 3 6.10 38.72 10.62
CA PHE A 3 5.47 38.22 9.39
C PHE A 3 5.35 36.69 9.38
N PHE A 4 5.16 36.07 10.54
CA PHE A 4 4.95 34.61 10.57
C PHE A 4 3.49 34.33 10.24
N SER A 5 3.26 33.71 9.07
CA SER A 5 1.94 33.18 8.74
C SER A 5 1.50 32.22 9.84
N LYS A 6 0.28 32.39 10.38
CA LYS A 6 -0.34 31.42 11.29
C LYS A 6 -0.21 30.02 10.67
N THR A 7 0.23 29.04 11.47
CA THR A 7 0.29 27.63 11.08
C THR A 7 -1.06 27.24 10.49
N ARG A 8 -1.10 26.99 9.18
CA ARG A 8 -2.34 26.55 8.53
C ARG A 8 -2.56 25.10 8.91
N ILE A 9 -3.56 24.87 9.75
CA ILE A 9 -4.12 23.53 9.93
C ILE A 9 -4.74 23.17 8.58
N VAL A 10 -4.39 21.99 8.05
CA VAL A 10 -5.00 21.48 6.82
C VAL A 10 -6.44 21.08 7.18
N ASP A 11 -7.40 21.84 6.69
CA ASP A 11 -8.81 21.45 6.71
C ASP A 11 -9.15 20.65 5.45
N ILE A 12 -10.21 19.86 5.51
CA ILE A 12 -10.78 19.15 4.36
C ILE A 12 -11.81 20.05 3.65
N VAL A 13 -12.42 20.98 4.38
CA VAL A 13 -13.44 21.89 3.83
C VAL A 13 -12.99 23.34 3.99
N TYR A 14 -13.05 24.09 2.89
CA TYR A 14 -12.74 25.51 2.85
C TYR A 14 -13.94 26.31 2.35
N PRO A 15 -14.16 27.54 2.82
CA PRO A 15 -15.18 28.41 2.26
C PRO A 15 -14.79 28.84 0.83
N HIS A 16 -15.78 28.96 -0.06
CA HIS A 16 -15.55 29.47 -1.41
C HIS A 16 -15.38 31.00 -1.37
N PRO A 17 -14.33 31.56 -2.01
CA PRO A 17 -13.92 32.95 -1.81
C PRO A 17 -14.93 34.01 -2.28
N ALA A 18 -15.94 33.62 -3.05
CA ALA A 18 -17.01 34.51 -3.53
C ALA A 18 -18.42 34.11 -3.08
N ASP A 19 -18.59 32.96 -2.43
CA ASP A 19 -19.92 32.43 -2.06
C ASP A 19 -19.81 31.42 -0.91
N ASP A 20 -20.05 31.88 0.31
CA ASP A 20 -19.93 31.04 1.51
C ASP A 20 -20.90 29.85 1.54
N SER A 21 -21.95 29.83 0.71
CA SER A 21 -22.88 28.70 0.62
C SER A 21 -22.30 27.48 -0.11
N ARG A 22 -21.16 27.66 -0.80
CA ARG A 22 -20.51 26.62 -1.60
C ARG A 22 -19.22 26.15 -0.91
N PRO A 23 -19.22 24.98 -0.24
CA PRO A 23 -17.98 24.46 0.32
C PRO A 23 -17.01 24.00 -0.79
N LEU A 24 -15.73 24.23 -0.59
CA LEU A 24 -14.64 23.68 -1.38
C LEU A 24 -14.00 22.52 -0.62
N PHE A 25 -14.03 21.33 -1.21
CA PHE A 25 -13.41 20.15 -0.62
C PHE A 25 -11.98 19.99 -1.13
N TYR A 26 -11.04 19.87 -0.21
CA TYR A 26 -9.66 19.52 -0.53
C TYR A 26 -9.55 18.02 -0.75
N VAL A 27 -9.29 17.63 -2.00
CA VAL A 27 -9.14 16.23 -2.40
C VAL A 27 -7.67 15.97 -2.73
N VAL A 28 -7.13 14.88 -2.18
CA VAL A 28 -5.78 14.42 -2.50
C VAL A 28 -5.84 13.48 -3.69
N ASP A 29 -4.88 13.58 -4.61
CA ASP A 29 -4.77 12.62 -5.72
C ASP A 29 -4.50 11.19 -5.19
N PRO A 30 -5.45 10.24 -5.33
CA PRO A 30 -5.29 8.89 -4.84
C PRO A 30 -4.17 8.12 -5.56
N VAL A 31 -3.87 8.43 -6.83
CA VAL A 31 -2.78 7.80 -7.58
C VAL A 31 -1.45 8.11 -6.91
N HIS A 32 -1.26 9.36 -6.48
CA HIS A 32 -0.05 9.77 -5.78
C HIS A 32 0.05 9.12 -4.40
N LEU A 33 -1.05 9.01 -3.66
CA LEU A 33 -1.07 8.31 -2.38
C LEU A 33 -0.68 6.83 -2.54
N LEU A 34 -1.23 6.13 -3.53
CA LEU A 34 -0.90 4.73 -3.79
C LEU A 34 0.60 4.53 -4.11
N LYS A 35 1.16 5.42 -4.94
CA LYS A 35 2.61 5.44 -5.21
C LYS A 35 3.43 5.69 -3.93
N CYS A 36 2.98 6.62 -3.08
CA CYS A 36 3.64 6.90 -1.81
C CYS A 36 3.64 5.69 -0.88
N VAL A 37 2.51 4.98 -0.75
CA VAL A 37 2.42 3.74 0.05
C VAL A 37 3.45 2.71 -0.44
N MET A 38 3.50 2.44 -1.74
CA MET A 38 4.47 1.49 -2.30
C MET A 38 5.92 1.94 -2.08
N ASN A 39 6.22 3.21 -2.33
CA ASN A 39 7.58 3.74 -2.17
C ASN A 39 8.03 3.70 -0.71
N ASN A 40 7.13 4.03 0.23
CA ASN A 40 7.40 3.94 1.66
C ASN A 40 7.65 2.50 2.08
N TRP A 41 6.89 1.54 1.54
CA TRP A 41 7.10 0.12 1.81
C TRP A 41 8.45 -0.35 1.30
N LEU A 42 8.78 -0.07 0.04
CA LEU A 42 10.08 -0.41 -0.58
C LEU A 42 11.30 0.16 0.17
N ASN A 43 11.14 1.30 0.83
CA ASN A 43 12.22 2.00 1.51
C ASN A 43 12.36 1.63 3.00
N GLN A 44 11.56 0.69 3.50
CA GLN A 44 11.71 0.19 4.87
C GLN A 44 13.06 -0.50 5.06
N LYS A 45 13.78 -0.10 6.11
CA LYS A 45 15.15 -0.56 6.40
C LYS A 45 15.20 -1.77 7.35
N ASN A 46 14.06 -2.19 7.89
CA ASN A 46 13.99 -3.33 8.79
C ASN A 46 14.11 -4.67 8.02
N PRO A 47 14.47 -5.77 8.70
CA PRO A 47 14.53 -7.09 8.10
C PRO A 47 13.20 -7.47 7.46
N GLY A 48 13.23 -7.87 6.18
CA GLY A 48 12.02 -8.22 5.44
C GLY A 48 11.29 -7.03 4.81
N THR A 49 11.79 -5.80 4.96
CA THR A 49 11.18 -4.59 4.37
C THR A 49 9.69 -4.50 4.77
N CYS A 50 9.45 -4.54 6.07
CA CYS A 50 8.14 -4.66 6.66
C CYS A 50 7.51 -3.31 7.02
N ILE A 51 6.20 -3.19 6.83
CA ILE A 51 5.35 -2.17 7.46
C ILE A 51 4.53 -2.85 8.55
N PHE A 52 4.29 -2.15 9.66
CA PHE A 52 3.42 -2.60 10.73
C PHE A 52 2.15 -1.76 10.76
N PHE A 53 1.01 -2.41 10.92
CA PHE A 53 -0.31 -1.77 10.87
C PHE A 53 -1.24 -2.41 11.91
N PRO A 54 -2.21 -1.67 12.45
CA PRO A 54 -3.17 -2.23 13.40
C PRO A 54 -4.13 -3.17 12.70
N GLU A 55 -4.70 -4.11 13.46
CA GLU A 55 -5.79 -4.96 12.98
C GLU A 55 -7.11 -4.17 12.82
N PHE A 56 -7.90 -4.51 11.79
CA PHE A 56 -9.20 -3.90 11.51
C PHE A 56 -10.27 -4.99 11.36
N PRO A 57 -11.46 -4.86 11.99
CA PRO A 57 -11.88 -3.85 12.97
C PRO A 57 -11.27 -4.10 14.36
N GLY A 58 -10.86 -3.03 15.03
CA GLY A 58 -10.31 -3.09 16.39
C GLY A 58 -11.38 -3.44 17.42
N THR A 59 -11.70 -4.72 17.58
CA THR A 59 -12.71 -5.22 18.53
C THR A 59 -12.15 -5.43 19.94
N SER A 60 -10.85 -5.22 20.15
CA SER A 60 -10.15 -5.49 21.41
C SER A 60 -9.59 -4.21 22.02
N SER A 61 -9.60 -4.14 23.36
CA SER A 61 -8.99 -3.03 24.12
C SER A 61 -7.45 -2.97 24.01
N LEU A 62 -6.84 -4.02 23.46
CA LEU A 62 -5.43 -4.09 23.11
C LEU A 62 -5.26 -3.98 21.59
N VAL A 63 -4.45 -3.02 21.13
CA VAL A 63 -4.13 -2.85 19.71
C VAL A 63 -3.24 -4.00 19.26
N GLN A 64 -3.83 -4.95 18.54
CA GLN A 64 -3.10 -5.99 17.79
C GLN A 64 -2.42 -5.33 16.59
N VAL A 65 -1.13 -5.63 16.41
CA VAL A 65 -0.32 -5.09 15.30
C VAL A 65 0.11 -6.24 14.39
N ASN A 66 -0.26 -6.13 13.12
CA ASN A 66 0.15 -7.04 12.07
C ASN A 66 1.34 -6.46 11.29
N GLY A 67 2.11 -7.36 10.67
CA GLY A 67 3.22 -7.00 9.79
C GLY A 67 2.93 -7.37 8.33
N ALA A 68 3.37 -6.52 7.41
CA ALA A 68 3.34 -6.76 5.97
C ALA A 68 4.75 -6.69 5.41
N SER A 69 5.27 -7.79 4.87
CA SER A 69 6.63 -7.92 4.38
C SER A 69 6.71 -7.75 2.87
N PHE A 70 7.46 -6.75 2.40
CA PHE A 70 7.73 -6.64 0.97
C PHE A 70 8.65 -7.77 0.49
N LYS A 71 9.50 -8.32 1.37
CA LYS A 71 10.33 -9.48 1.06
C LYS A 71 9.48 -10.72 0.77
N ALA A 72 8.36 -10.93 1.46
CA ALA A 72 7.45 -12.03 1.16
C ALA A 72 6.97 -12.00 -0.30
N LEU A 73 6.73 -10.82 -0.87
CA LEU A 73 6.37 -10.66 -2.29
C LEU A 73 7.50 -11.06 -3.24
N ARG A 74 8.75 -10.72 -2.88
CA ARG A 74 9.94 -11.10 -3.65
C ARG A 74 10.16 -12.60 -3.60
N ASP A 75 10.03 -13.20 -2.41
CA ASP A 75 10.21 -14.62 -2.19
C ASP A 75 9.10 -15.43 -2.89
N LEU A 76 7.85 -14.96 -2.83
CA LEU A 76 6.74 -15.53 -3.59
C LEU A 76 7.04 -15.54 -5.09
N HIS A 77 7.41 -14.39 -5.67
CA HIS A 77 7.75 -14.30 -7.10
C HIS A 77 9.00 -15.12 -7.47
N ALA A 78 10.00 -15.23 -6.57
CA ALA A 78 11.16 -16.06 -6.80
C ALA A 78 10.80 -17.55 -6.83
N SER A 79 9.92 -18.00 -5.94
CA SER A 79 9.48 -19.40 -5.85
C SER A 79 8.74 -19.88 -7.10
N GLU A 80 8.03 -19.00 -7.81
CA GLU A 80 7.30 -19.34 -9.03
C GLU A 80 8.15 -19.25 -10.30
N GLN A 81 9.41 -18.78 -10.25
CA GLN A 81 10.25 -18.65 -11.45
C GLN A 81 10.45 -19.98 -12.17
N HIS A 82 10.49 -21.08 -11.42
CA HIS A 82 10.66 -22.44 -11.94
C HIS A 82 9.34 -23.21 -12.08
N SER A 83 8.21 -22.60 -11.70
CA SER A 83 6.89 -23.18 -11.86
C SER A 83 6.27 -22.77 -13.21
N VAL A 84 5.58 -23.73 -13.84
CA VAL A 84 4.78 -23.49 -15.05
C VAL A 84 3.57 -22.59 -14.72
N SER A 85 3.01 -22.75 -13.52
CA SER A 85 1.89 -21.94 -13.03
C SER A 85 2.42 -20.74 -12.24
N LYS A 86 2.01 -19.53 -12.64
CA LYS A 86 2.28 -18.29 -11.91
C LYS A 86 1.18 -18.06 -10.89
N PHE A 87 1.55 -17.96 -9.62
CA PHE A 87 0.62 -17.77 -8.51
C PHE A 87 0.24 -16.29 -8.42
N GLY A 88 1.23 -15.40 -8.49
CA GLY A 88 1.05 -13.94 -8.47
C GLY A 88 0.83 -13.38 -9.86
N TYR A 89 -0.27 -13.72 -10.53
CA TYR A 89 -0.51 -13.28 -11.92
C TYR A 89 -0.32 -11.76 -12.10
N GLY A 90 0.61 -11.38 -12.99
CA GLY A 90 0.94 -9.98 -13.28
C GLY A 90 1.99 -9.35 -12.37
N LEU A 91 2.32 -9.96 -11.22
CA LEU A 91 3.45 -9.58 -10.39
C LEU A 91 4.73 -9.79 -11.21
N SER A 92 5.56 -8.75 -11.28
CA SER A 92 6.72 -8.75 -12.17
C SER A 92 7.94 -8.27 -11.44
N TYR A 93 9.11 -8.71 -11.90
CA TYR A 93 10.40 -8.27 -11.36
C TYR A 93 10.51 -6.74 -11.27
N LYS A 94 10.04 -6.00 -12.30
CA LYS A 94 10.04 -4.53 -12.32
C LYS A 94 9.15 -3.90 -11.24
N ALA A 95 8.05 -4.57 -10.86
CA ALA A 95 7.18 -4.11 -9.78
C ALA A 95 7.84 -4.32 -8.40
N LEU A 96 8.67 -5.36 -8.27
CA LEU A 96 9.35 -5.74 -7.01
C LEU A 96 10.72 -5.04 -6.81
N HIS A 97 11.34 -4.65 -7.92
CA HIS A 97 12.65 -4.00 -7.98
C HIS A 97 12.62 -2.77 -8.90
N PRO A 98 11.74 -1.77 -8.64
CA PRO A 98 11.61 -0.63 -9.54
C PRO A 98 12.81 0.34 -9.40
N SER A 99 13.28 0.85 -10.53
CA SER A 99 14.15 2.02 -10.58
C SER A 99 13.42 3.31 -10.16
N ASN A 100 14.16 4.40 -9.96
CA ASN A 100 13.57 5.70 -9.58
C ASN A 100 12.53 6.21 -10.59
N ILE A 101 12.74 5.96 -11.88
CA ILE A 101 11.78 6.32 -12.93
C ILE A 101 10.54 5.41 -12.85
N GLU A 102 10.76 4.10 -12.70
CA GLU A 102 9.68 3.11 -12.62
C GLU A 102 8.79 3.29 -11.38
N ARG A 103 9.31 3.83 -10.27
CA ARG A 103 8.53 4.20 -9.08
C ARG A 103 7.43 5.24 -9.34
N GLN A 104 7.51 5.98 -10.44
CA GLN A 104 6.46 6.91 -10.85
C GLN A 104 5.32 6.25 -11.64
N ASN A 105 5.50 4.99 -12.06
CA ASN A 105 4.55 4.26 -12.89
C ASN A 105 3.50 3.53 -12.04
N VAL A 106 2.28 4.10 -11.97
CA VAL A 106 1.16 3.50 -11.24
C VAL A 106 0.81 2.09 -11.72
N LYS A 107 1.04 1.76 -13.00
CA LYS A 107 0.77 0.41 -13.52
C LYS A 107 1.63 -0.66 -12.85
N LEU A 108 2.86 -0.33 -12.42
CA LEU A 108 3.70 -1.25 -11.66
C LEU A 108 3.22 -1.39 -10.22
N VAL A 109 2.68 -0.32 -9.65
CA VAL A 109 2.11 -0.33 -8.30
C VAL A 109 0.87 -1.21 -8.24
N LEU A 110 -0.02 -1.12 -9.24
CA LEU A 110 -1.21 -1.96 -9.35
C LEU A 110 -0.91 -3.45 -9.58
N LYS A 111 0.32 -3.81 -10.01
CA LYS A 111 0.74 -5.21 -10.07
C LYS A 111 1.06 -5.78 -8.70
N VAL A 112 1.48 -4.95 -7.75
CA VAL A 112 1.68 -5.35 -6.35
C VAL A 112 0.34 -5.37 -5.62
N PHE A 113 -0.45 -4.31 -5.77
CA PHE A 113 -1.79 -4.24 -5.18
C PHE A 113 -2.83 -4.88 -6.09
N SER A 114 -2.90 -6.22 -6.06
CA SER A 114 -3.86 -6.99 -6.84
C SER A 114 -4.44 -8.14 -6.03
N SER A 115 -5.67 -8.55 -6.37
CA SER A 115 -6.33 -9.70 -5.75
C SER A 115 -5.58 -11.01 -5.99
N PHE A 116 -4.93 -11.17 -7.14
CA PHE A 116 -4.11 -12.35 -7.44
C PHE A 116 -2.96 -12.51 -6.45
N VAL A 117 -2.28 -11.41 -6.09
CA VAL A 117 -1.19 -11.43 -5.11
C VAL A 117 -1.71 -11.76 -3.70
N VAL A 118 -2.88 -11.23 -3.33
CA VAL A 118 -3.53 -11.54 -2.05
C VAL A 118 -3.79 -13.03 -1.93
N GLU A 119 -4.43 -13.64 -2.94
CA GLU A 119 -4.76 -15.06 -2.91
C GLU A 119 -3.52 -15.95 -2.97
N ALA A 120 -2.51 -15.58 -3.78
CA ALA A 120 -1.25 -16.30 -3.84
C ALA A 120 -0.53 -16.33 -2.48
N LEU A 121 -0.54 -15.23 -1.73
CA LEU A 121 0.02 -15.17 -0.38
C LEU A 121 -0.76 -16.03 0.62
N LYS A 122 -2.09 -16.05 0.53
CA LYS A 122 -2.93 -16.88 1.41
C LYS A 122 -2.72 -18.38 1.17
N ILE A 123 -2.65 -18.79 -0.09
CA ILE A 123 -2.53 -20.19 -0.50
C ILE A 123 -1.12 -20.71 -0.26
N HIS A 124 -0.11 -20.03 -0.80
CA HIS A 124 1.27 -20.54 -0.82
C HIS A 124 2.14 -20.01 0.31
N GLY A 125 1.67 -19.01 1.07
CA GLY A 125 2.47 -18.37 2.10
C GLY A 125 2.95 -19.33 3.19
N ASN A 126 2.09 -20.25 3.62
CA ASN A 126 2.45 -21.25 4.62
C ASN A 126 3.38 -22.33 4.04
N GLU A 127 3.07 -22.85 2.85
CA GLU A 127 3.86 -23.87 2.16
C GLU A 127 5.30 -23.40 1.91
N LEU A 128 5.46 -22.14 1.51
CA LEU A 128 6.74 -21.50 1.22
C LEU A 128 7.42 -20.91 2.47
N SER A 129 6.82 -21.07 3.65
CA SER A 129 7.31 -20.49 4.92
C SER A 129 7.62 -18.99 4.82
N LEU A 130 6.75 -18.24 4.14
CA LEU A 130 6.93 -16.81 3.92
C LEU A 130 6.57 -16.03 5.20
N ASN A 131 7.55 -15.30 5.72
CA ASN A 131 7.35 -14.43 6.86
C ASN A 131 6.24 -13.41 6.59
N TYR A 132 5.30 -13.29 7.52
CA TYR A 132 4.17 -12.35 7.43
C TYR A 132 3.27 -12.54 6.21
N ALA A 133 3.18 -13.73 5.60
CA ALA A 133 2.34 -13.94 4.42
C ALA A 133 0.89 -13.45 4.59
N ILE A 134 0.22 -13.88 5.67
CA ILE A 134 -1.16 -13.51 5.95
C ILE A 134 -1.31 -12.00 6.20
N GLY A 135 -0.44 -11.41 7.02
CA GLY A 135 -0.46 -9.96 7.26
C GLY A 135 -0.14 -9.13 6.02
N THR A 136 0.72 -9.64 5.13
CA THR A 136 1.01 -9.03 3.82
C THR A 136 -0.22 -9.07 2.91
N ALA A 137 -0.92 -10.21 2.88
CA ALA A 137 -2.16 -10.36 2.11
C ALA A 137 -3.24 -9.39 2.63
N GLN A 138 -3.43 -9.32 3.95
CA GLN A 138 -4.37 -8.39 4.59
C GLN A 138 -4.05 -6.93 4.29
N PHE A 139 -2.77 -6.54 4.36
CA PHE A 139 -2.36 -5.18 4.04
C PHE A 139 -2.63 -4.81 2.59
N ILE A 140 -2.31 -5.71 1.66
CA ILE A 140 -2.56 -5.48 0.24
C ILE A 140 -4.07 -5.37 -0.02
N ASP A 141 -4.87 -6.25 0.56
CA ASP A 141 -6.33 -6.25 0.43
C ASP A 141 -6.95 -4.96 0.99
N LEU A 142 -6.45 -4.46 2.12
CA LEU A 142 -6.85 -3.18 2.70
C LEU A 142 -6.58 -2.01 1.74
N ILE A 143 -5.36 -1.91 1.21
CA ILE A 143 -4.99 -0.84 0.29
C ILE A 143 -5.78 -0.96 -1.03
N LEU A 144 -6.01 -2.18 -1.51
CA LEU A 144 -6.79 -2.43 -2.72
C LEU A 144 -8.26 -2.03 -2.54
N THR A 145 -8.86 -2.35 -1.38
CA THR A 145 -10.23 -1.96 -1.04
C THR A 145 -10.35 -0.43 -0.99
N TRP A 146 -9.42 0.25 -0.31
CA TRP A 146 -9.38 1.71 -0.28
C TRP A 146 -9.24 2.33 -1.68
N TRP A 147 -8.37 1.76 -2.52
CA TRP A 147 -8.16 2.21 -3.89
C TRP A 147 -9.43 2.09 -4.74
N GLN A 148 -10.17 0.98 -4.63
CA GLN A 148 -11.43 0.76 -5.34
C GLN A 148 -12.55 1.72 -4.90
N LEU A 149 -12.50 2.24 -3.68
CA LEU A 149 -13.45 3.25 -3.20
C LEU A 149 -13.07 4.69 -3.63
N SER A 150 -11.81 4.90 -4.00
CA SER A 150 -11.26 6.22 -4.32
C SER A 150 -11.29 6.55 -5.81
N MET A 151 -11.56 5.56 -6.68
CA MET A 151 -11.61 5.65 -8.14
C MET A 151 -12.99 5.27 -8.64
#